data_AF-A0A5D2NF70-F1
#
_entry.id   AF-A0A5D2NF70-F1
#
_cell.length_a   1.000
_cell.length_b   1.000
_cell.length_c   1.000
_cell.angle_alpha   90.00
_cell.angle_beta   90.00
_cell.angle_gamma   90.00
#
_symmetry.space_group_name_H-M   'P 1'
#
loop_
_entity.id
_entity.type
_entity.pdbx_description
1 polymer ?
#
loop_
_entity_poly.entity_id
_entity_poly.type
_entity_poly.pdbx_seq_one_letter_code
_entity_poly.pdbx_strand_id
1 'polypeptide(L)'
;MQLGAMFAIWYILNIYFNIFNKQVLKVYTFPATVTAFHFGCGTLMILIMWASNLYHRPKLTRSQWPTFWIVFSLIPVVGGVALASFTEASFNCTIYSMCTQKFFEEDLLQDTSAYYSWKASSWIEEDSCPEYMLKSEECLRKERERVSHYLHSSSETNLLEKVQHELLVTYANRLLEKEHSGCRALLRDDKVEDLSRTYRLYCKIPRGLELVANVFKQHVTAEGTALVQQAEDAVSNYVNFVVVLLHPIL
;
A
#
# COMPACT_ATOMS: atom_id res chain seq x y z
N MET A 1 2.35 -54.77 -25.28
CA MET A 1 1.87 -53.47 -25.82
C MET A 1 0.82 -52.79 -24.94
N GLN A 2 -0.06 -53.51 -24.23
CA GLN A 2 -1.12 -52.91 -23.40
C GLN A 2 -0.60 -52.01 -22.26
N LEU A 3 0.46 -52.41 -21.54
CA LEU A 3 0.96 -51.66 -20.39
C LEU A 3 1.53 -50.28 -20.78
N GLY A 4 2.29 -50.20 -21.88
CA GLY A 4 2.83 -48.92 -22.37
C GLY A 4 1.74 -47.94 -22.82
N ALA A 5 0.66 -48.45 -23.42
CA ALA A 5 -0.50 -47.64 -23.78
C ALA A 5 -1.23 -47.10 -22.53
N MET A 6 -1.35 -47.90 -21.47
CA MET A 6 -1.95 -47.46 -20.20
C MET A 6 -1.14 -46.34 -19.53
N PHE A 7 0.19 -46.43 -19.54
CA PHE A 7 1.05 -45.35 -19.02
C PHE A 7 0.97 -44.08 -19.86
N ALA A 8 0.94 -44.20 -21.19
CA ALA A 8 0.78 -43.03 -22.08
C ALA A 8 -0.56 -42.32 -21.88
N ILE A 9 -1.65 -43.08 -21.78
CA ILE A 9 -3.00 -42.55 -21.51
C ILE A 9 -3.04 -41.88 -20.13
N TRP A 10 -2.48 -42.53 -19.10
CA TRP A 10 -2.41 -41.96 -17.75
C TRP A 10 -1.62 -40.64 -17.72
N TYR A 11 -0.51 -40.56 -18.46
CA TYR A 11 0.31 -39.36 -18.55
C TYR A 11 -0.41 -38.21 -19.25
N ILE A 12 -1.07 -38.48 -20.38
CA ILE A 12 -1.88 -37.49 -21.12
C ILE A 12 -3.03 -36.98 -20.25
N LEU A 13 -3.73 -37.87 -19.54
CA LEU A 13 -4.81 -37.49 -18.62
C LEU A 13 -4.30 -36.68 -17.44
N ASN A 14 -3.10 -36.96 -16.92
CA ASN A 14 -2.46 -36.12 -15.89
C ASN A 14 -2.13 -34.72 -16.40
N ILE A 15 -1.62 -34.60 -17.62
CA ILE A 15 -1.36 -33.28 -18.23
C ILE A 15 -2.67 -32.51 -18.39
N TYR A 16 -3.70 -33.16 -18.92
CA TYR A 16 -5.03 -32.54 -19.08
C TYR A 16 -5.62 -32.11 -17.74
N PHE A 17 -5.55 -32.98 -16.73
CA PHE A 17 -5.98 -32.68 -15.36
C PHE A 17 -5.24 -31.47 -14.79
N ASN A 18 -3.91 -31.41 -14.91
CA ASN A 18 -3.12 -30.28 -14.44
C ASN A 18 -3.44 -28.97 -15.17
N ILE A 19 -3.70 -29.01 -16.47
CA ILE A 19 -4.12 -27.83 -17.23
C ILE A 19 -5.51 -27.38 -16.79
N PHE A 20 -6.47 -28.30 -16.69
CA PHE A 20 -7.82 -27.99 -16.27
C PHE A 20 -7.87 -27.44 -14.84
N ASN A 21 -7.10 -28.03 -13.92
CA ASN A 21 -7.02 -27.56 -12.53
C ASN A 21 -6.49 -26.12 -12.47
N LYS A 22 -5.48 -25.77 -13.28
CA LYS A 22 -5.00 -24.39 -13.40
C LYS A 22 -6.05 -23.42 -13.97
N GLN A 23 -6.94 -23.87 -14.84
CA GLN A 23 -8.03 -23.03 -15.39
C GLN A 23 -9.19 -22.89 -14.41
N VAL A 24 -9.56 -23.96 -13.71
CA VAL A 24 -10.61 -23.94 -12.67
C VAL A 24 -10.19 -23.07 -11.50
N LEU A 25 -8.92 -23.12 -11.09
CA LEU A 25 -8.39 -22.24 -10.03
C LEU A 25 -8.43 -20.75 -10.39
N LYS A 26 -8.55 -20.38 -11.68
CA LYS A 26 -8.79 -19.00 -12.10
C LYS A 26 -10.25 -18.55 -11.91
N VAL A 27 -11.20 -19.50 -11.85
CA VAL A 27 -12.64 -19.22 -11.82
C VAL A 27 -13.27 -19.56 -10.46
N TYR A 28 -12.80 -20.62 -9.79
CA TYR A 28 -13.26 -21.08 -8.49
C TYR A 28 -12.09 -21.16 -7.51
N THR A 29 -12.11 -20.25 -6.53
CA THR A 29 -11.03 -20.01 -5.58
C THR A 29 -10.97 -21.01 -4.41
N PHE A 30 -11.29 -22.29 -4.64
CA PHE A 30 -11.26 -23.32 -3.59
C PHE A 30 -10.82 -24.70 -4.14
N PRO A 31 -9.50 -24.98 -4.28
CA PRO A 31 -9.01 -26.26 -4.84
C PRO A 31 -9.45 -27.51 -4.07
N ALA A 32 -9.65 -27.37 -2.76
CA ALA A 32 -10.07 -28.45 -1.89
C ALA A 32 -11.49 -28.96 -2.22
N THR A 33 -12.41 -28.07 -2.61
CA THR A 33 -13.79 -28.46 -2.94
C THR A 33 -13.86 -29.19 -4.28
N VAL A 34 -13.06 -28.76 -5.26
CA VAL A 34 -12.97 -29.38 -6.58
C VAL A 34 -12.42 -30.81 -6.50
N THR A 35 -11.35 -31.03 -5.72
CA THR A 35 -10.76 -32.36 -5.55
C THR A 35 -11.69 -33.30 -4.79
N ALA A 36 -12.33 -32.82 -3.72
CA ALA A 36 -13.34 -33.58 -2.98
C ALA A 36 -14.55 -33.94 -3.86
N PHE A 37 -14.98 -33.01 -4.72
CA PHE A 37 -16.07 -33.23 -5.66
C PHE A 37 -15.72 -34.29 -6.72
N HIS A 38 -14.50 -34.25 -7.28
CA HIS A 38 -14.04 -35.28 -8.22
C HIS A 38 -13.94 -36.67 -7.58
N PHE A 39 -13.44 -36.75 -6.34
CA PHE A 39 -13.43 -38.01 -5.59
C PHE A 39 -14.84 -38.53 -5.32
N GLY A 40 -15.76 -37.63 -4.94
CA GLY A 40 -17.17 -37.95 -4.74
C GLY A 40 -17.85 -38.44 -6.03
N CYS A 41 -17.65 -37.74 -7.14
CA CYS A 41 -18.20 -38.10 -8.45
C CYS A 41 -17.61 -39.43 -8.97
N GLY A 42 -16.30 -39.63 -8.82
CA GLY A 42 -15.63 -40.88 -9.18
C GLY A 42 -16.13 -42.07 -8.36
N THR A 43 -16.31 -41.88 -7.05
CA THR A 43 -16.88 -42.90 -6.15
C THR A 43 -18.32 -43.24 -6.55
N LEU A 44 -19.15 -42.24 -6.83
CA LEU A 44 -20.53 -42.42 -7.26
C LEU A 44 -20.62 -43.18 -8.59
N MET A 45 -19.79 -42.82 -9.57
CA MET A 45 -19.75 -43.49 -10.87
C MET A 45 -19.39 -44.98 -10.73
N ILE A 46 -18.41 -45.31 -9.88
CA ILE A 46 -18.02 -46.70 -9.59
C ILE A 46 -19.16 -47.46 -8.91
N LEU A 47 -19.85 -46.83 -7.95
CA LEU A 47 -21.00 -47.43 -7.26
C LEU A 47 -22.15 -47.73 -8.24
N ILE A 48 -22.42 -46.82 -9.18
CA ILE A 48 -23.42 -47.00 -10.24
C ILE A 48 -23.01 -48.13 -11.18
N MET A 49 -21.75 -48.17 -11.63
CA MET A 49 -21.25 -49.26 -12.48
C MET A 49 -21.39 -50.64 -11.83
N TRP A 50 -21.18 -50.73 -10.51
CA TRP A 50 -21.40 -51.96 -9.74
C TRP A 50 -22.88 -52.29 -9.51
N ALA A 51 -23.75 -51.29 -9.38
CA ALA A 51 -25.20 -51.48 -9.22
C ALA A 51 -25.86 -51.93 -10.54
N SER A 52 -25.41 -51.39 -11.67
CA SER A 52 -25.91 -51.75 -13.01
C SER A 52 -25.27 -53.00 -13.60
N ASN A 53 -24.37 -53.69 -12.87
CA ASN A 53 -23.66 -54.90 -13.29
C ASN A 53 -22.90 -54.74 -14.64
N LEU A 54 -22.51 -53.50 -14.98
CA LEU A 54 -21.78 -53.19 -16.21
C LEU A 54 -20.32 -53.69 -16.12
N TYR A 55 -19.79 -53.72 -14.90
CA TYR A 55 -18.47 -54.23 -14.56
C TYR A 55 -18.59 -55.18 -13.38
N HIS A 56 -17.97 -56.36 -13.48
CA HIS A 56 -18.11 -57.40 -12.46
C HIS A 56 -17.51 -56.93 -11.13
N ARG A 57 -18.28 -57.02 -10.04
CA ARG A 57 -17.77 -56.71 -8.69
C ARG A 57 -16.55 -57.59 -8.40
N PRO A 58 -15.42 -57.01 -7.97
CA PRO A 58 -14.26 -57.80 -7.61
C PRO A 58 -14.60 -58.69 -6.41
N LYS A 59 -14.44 -60.01 -6.56
CA LYS A 59 -14.60 -60.96 -5.45
C LYS A 59 -13.37 -60.88 -4.56
N LEU A 60 -13.41 -60.05 -3.52
CA LEU A 60 -12.34 -59.94 -2.53
C LEU A 60 -12.32 -61.20 -1.65
N THR A 61 -11.49 -62.18 -2.03
CA THR A 61 -11.21 -63.35 -1.18
C THR A 61 -10.20 -62.95 -0.11
N ARG A 62 -10.44 -63.30 1.17
CA ARG A 62 -9.55 -62.95 2.30
C ARG A 62 -8.11 -63.50 2.21
N SER A 63 -7.78 -64.34 1.22
CA SER A 63 -6.39 -64.75 0.95
C SER A 63 -5.67 -63.87 -0.09
N GLN A 64 -6.37 -62.92 -0.70
CA GLN A 64 -5.83 -61.95 -1.66
C GLN A 64 -5.65 -60.56 -1.04
N TRP A 65 -5.50 -60.47 0.29
CA TRP A 65 -5.03 -59.22 0.88
C TRP A 65 -3.78 -58.80 0.13
N PRO A 66 -3.69 -57.54 -0.33
CA PRO A 66 -2.49 -57.09 -1.00
C PRO A 66 -1.33 -57.41 -0.06
N THR A 67 -0.39 -58.23 -0.55
CA THR A 67 0.84 -58.54 0.20
C THR A 67 1.36 -57.22 0.77
N PHE A 68 1.80 -57.20 2.01
CA PHE A 68 2.26 -55.98 2.70
C PHE A 68 3.06 -55.02 1.80
N TRP A 69 3.92 -55.57 0.95
CA TRP A 69 4.69 -54.88 -0.09
C TRP A 69 3.89 -54.07 -1.13
N ILE A 70 2.72 -54.55 -1.55
CA ILE A 70 1.83 -53.86 -2.50
C ILE A 70 1.21 -52.63 -1.83
N VAL A 71 0.72 -52.76 -0.59
CA VAL A 71 0.23 -51.61 0.18
C VAL A 71 1.36 -50.60 0.39
N PHE A 72 2.55 -51.08 0.74
CA PHE A 72 3.72 -50.24 0.91
C PHE A 72 4.12 -49.51 -0.38
N SER A 73 4.00 -50.15 -1.56
CA SER A 73 4.29 -49.53 -2.86
C SER A 73 3.31 -48.43 -3.25
N LEU A 74 2.09 -48.43 -2.68
CA LEU A 74 1.09 -47.39 -2.90
C LEU A 74 1.30 -46.16 -1.99
N ILE A 75 1.99 -46.30 -0.87
CA ILE A 75 2.24 -45.21 0.08
C ILE A 75 3.00 -44.04 -0.57
N PRO A 76 4.11 -44.23 -1.33
CA PRO A 76 4.79 -43.14 -2.01
C PRO A 76 3.94 -42.45 -3.07
N VAL A 77 3.10 -43.21 -3.79
CA VAL A 77 2.24 -42.67 -4.85
C VAL A 77 1.12 -41.82 -4.23
N VAL A 78 0.41 -42.37 -3.26
CA VAL A 78 -0.66 -41.65 -2.55
C VAL A 78 -0.08 -40.47 -1.76
N GLY A 79 1.06 -40.66 -1.09
CA GLY A 79 1.76 -39.62 -0.37
C GLY A 79 2.28 -38.50 -1.28
N GLY A 80 2.81 -38.83 -2.46
CA GLY A 80 3.26 -37.85 -3.45
C GLY A 80 2.11 -37.02 -4.01
N VAL A 81 0.97 -37.65 -4.33
CA VAL A 81 -0.24 -36.93 -4.78
C VAL A 81 -0.80 -36.05 -3.66
N ALA A 82 -0.89 -36.56 -2.43
CA ALA A 82 -1.36 -35.79 -1.30
C ALA A 82 -0.45 -34.60 -0.98
N LEU A 83 0.87 -34.79 -1.03
CA LEU A 83 1.85 -33.72 -0.83
C LEU A 83 1.76 -32.66 -1.94
N ALA A 84 1.66 -33.09 -3.20
CA ALA A 84 1.47 -32.17 -4.33
C ALA A 84 0.19 -31.34 -4.16
N SER A 85 -0.94 -31.98 -3.85
CA SER A 85 -2.21 -31.28 -3.57
C SER A 85 -2.11 -30.31 -2.39
N PHE A 86 -1.42 -30.70 -1.31
CA PHE A 86 -1.20 -29.83 -0.15
C PHE A 86 -0.35 -28.61 -0.51
N THR A 87 0.74 -28.81 -1.26
CA THR A 87 1.59 -27.70 -1.71
C THR A 87 0.81 -26.75 -2.62
N GLU A 88 0.07 -27.24 -3.62
CA GLU A 88 -0.75 -26.41 -4.50
C GLU A 88 -1.83 -25.62 -3.75
N ALA A 89 -2.49 -26.25 -2.76
CA ALA A 89 -3.47 -25.57 -1.91
C ALA A 89 -2.81 -24.47 -1.07
N SER A 90 -1.63 -24.72 -0.50
CA SER A 90 -0.90 -23.74 0.31
C SER A 90 -0.43 -22.54 -0.53
N PHE A 91 0.07 -22.80 -1.75
CA PHE A 91 0.47 -21.74 -2.69
C PHE A 91 -0.73 -20.91 -3.11
N ASN A 92 -1.86 -21.54 -3.48
CA ASN A 92 -3.03 -20.80 -3.93
C ASN A 92 -3.66 -19.96 -2.80
N CYS A 93 -3.75 -20.51 -1.58
CA CYS A 93 -4.25 -19.77 -0.43
C CYS A 93 -3.39 -18.52 -0.13
N THR A 94 -2.06 -18.65 -0.22
CA THR A 94 -1.13 -17.53 -0.05
C THR A 94 -1.32 -16.47 -1.13
N ILE A 95 -1.36 -16.88 -2.40
CA ILE A 95 -1.55 -15.96 -3.53
C ILE A 95 -2.90 -15.25 -3.44
N TYR A 96 -3.98 -15.95 -3.09
CA TYR A 96 -5.30 -15.34 -2.93
C TYR A 96 -5.32 -14.31 -1.80
N SER A 97 -4.76 -14.66 -0.63
CA SER A 97 -4.65 -13.71 0.50
C SER A 97 -3.88 -12.45 0.10
N MET A 98 -2.80 -12.58 -0.67
CA MET A 98 -2.02 -11.44 -1.16
C MET A 98 -2.80 -10.61 -2.19
N CYS A 99 -3.51 -11.25 -3.12
CA CYS A 99 -4.32 -10.56 -4.13
C CYS A 99 -5.49 -9.80 -3.51
N THR A 100 -6.27 -10.43 -2.62
CA THR A 100 -7.39 -9.79 -1.93
C THR A 100 -6.92 -8.59 -1.10
N GLN A 101 -5.79 -8.71 -0.41
CA GLN A 101 -5.21 -7.60 0.34
C GLN A 101 -4.85 -6.42 -0.58
N LYS A 102 -4.27 -6.68 -1.77
CA LYS A 102 -3.91 -5.61 -2.71
C LYS A 102 -5.10 -4.86 -3.28
N PHE A 103 -6.14 -5.54 -3.74
CA PHE A 103 -7.32 -4.86 -4.29
C PHE A 103 -8.02 -4.02 -3.23
N PHE A 104 -8.16 -4.56 -2.01
CA PHE A 104 -8.69 -3.79 -0.89
C PHE A 104 -7.83 -2.58 -0.56
N GLU A 105 -6.49 -2.72 -0.57
CA GLU A 105 -5.58 -1.60 -0.32
C GLU A 105 -5.68 -0.52 -1.41
N GLU A 106 -5.78 -0.90 -2.68
CA GLU A 106 -5.96 0.04 -3.80
C GLU A 106 -7.26 0.86 -3.65
N ASP A 107 -8.39 0.19 -3.41
CA ASP A 107 -9.69 0.86 -3.20
C ASP A 107 -9.64 1.79 -1.97
N LEU A 108 -9.08 1.31 -0.85
CA LEU A 108 -8.91 2.09 0.38
C LEU A 108 -8.08 3.36 0.13
N LEU A 109 -6.96 3.23 -0.60
CA LEU A 109 -6.07 4.36 -0.89
C LEU A 109 -6.74 5.39 -1.81
N GLN A 110 -7.56 4.93 -2.77
CA GLN A 110 -8.32 5.79 -3.66
C GLN A 110 -9.38 6.59 -2.89
N ASP A 111 -10.19 5.93 -2.06
CA ASP A 111 -11.22 6.59 -1.25
C ASP A 111 -10.59 7.56 -0.22
N THR A 112 -9.49 7.14 0.41
CA THR A 112 -8.74 7.98 1.35
C THR A 112 -8.18 9.23 0.66
N SER A 113 -7.63 9.08 -0.55
CA SER A 113 -7.13 10.19 -1.36
C SER A 113 -8.24 11.19 -1.68
N ALA A 114 -9.39 10.72 -2.16
CA ALA A 114 -10.53 11.59 -2.46
C ALA A 114 -11.03 12.34 -1.21
N TYR A 115 -11.12 11.64 -0.08
CA TYR A 115 -11.57 12.23 1.19
C TYR A 115 -10.64 13.35 1.67
N TYR A 116 -9.33 13.10 1.70
CA TYR A 116 -8.36 14.09 2.17
C TYR A 116 -8.12 15.21 1.17
N SER A 117 -8.21 14.94 -0.13
CA SER A 117 -8.19 15.97 -1.17
C SER A 117 -9.34 16.95 -0.99
N TRP A 118 -10.57 16.45 -0.77
CA TRP A 118 -11.73 17.29 -0.50
C TRP A 118 -11.55 18.12 0.77
N LYS A 119 -11.11 17.49 1.88
CA LYS A 119 -10.84 18.23 3.14
C LYS A 119 -9.80 19.33 2.98
N ALA A 120 -8.67 19.01 2.34
CA ALA A 120 -7.59 19.95 2.11
C ALA A 120 -8.06 21.16 1.30
N SER A 121 -8.94 20.94 0.31
CA SER A 121 -9.48 22.02 -0.52
C SER A 121 -10.36 23.02 0.24
N SER A 122 -11.07 22.59 1.28
CA SER A 122 -11.84 23.47 2.16
C SER A 122 -10.91 24.17 3.17
N TRP A 123 -10.06 23.39 3.86
CA TRP A 123 -9.19 23.92 4.91
C TRP A 123 -8.16 24.93 4.40
N ILE A 124 -7.65 24.78 3.17
CA ILE A 124 -6.65 25.72 2.63
C ILE A 124 -7.22 27.14 2.45
N GLU A 125 -8.51 27.26 2.19
CA GLU A 125 -9.19 28.55 2.06
C GLU A 125 -9.55 29.09 3.45
N GLU A 126 -10.20 28.27 4.27
CA GLU A 126 -10.86 28.66 5.51
C GLU A 126 -9.90 28.84 6.70
N ASP A 127 -8.89 27.98 6.83
CA ASP A 127 -8.07 27.89 8.04
C ASP A 127 -6.79 28.73 7.95
N SER A 128 -6.27 29.14 9.11
CA SER A 128 -4.88 29.63 9.20
C SER A 128 -3.87 28.50 8.99
N CYS A 129 -2.65 28.83 8.59
CA CYS A 129 -1.60 27.83 8.40
C CYS A 129 -1.35 26.95 9.66
N PRO A 130 -1.22 27.50 10.88
CA PRO A 130 -1.06 26.67 12.08
C PRO A 130 -2.22 25.70 12.34
N GLU A 131 -3.47 26.15 12.17
CA GLU A 131 -4.66 25.31 12.35
C GLU A 131 -4.70 24.18 11.31
N TYR A 132 -4.38 24.49 10.06
CA TYR A 132 -4.26 23.49 8.99
C TYR A 132 -3.21 22.43 9.32
N MET A 133 -2.02 22.86 9.78
CA MET A 133 -0.94 21.94 10.16
C MET A 133 -1.35 21.03 11.33
N LEU A 134 -2.07 21.58 12.31
CA LEU A 134 -2.57 20.83 13.45
C LEU A 134 -3.62 19.80 13.04
N LYS A 135 -4.58 20.18 12.18
CA LYS A 135 -5.56 19.24 11.61
C LYS A 135 -4.86 18.15 10.80
N SER A 136 -3.83 18.50 10.03
CA SER A 136 -3.05 17.54 9.24
C SER A 136 -2.28 16.54 10.11
N GLU A 137 -1.63 17.00 11.19
CA GLU A 137 -0.96 16.11 12.16
C GLU A 137 -1.95 15.14 12.81
N GLU A 138 -3.12 15.63 13.20
CA GLU A 138 -4.19 14.83 13.80
C GLU A 138 -4.76 13.79 12.82
N CYS A 139 -4.91 14.14 11.53
CA CYS A 139 -5.32 13.20 10.51
C CYS A 139 -4.31 12.07 10.32
N LEU A 140 -3.01 12.39 10.26
CA LEU A 140 -1.95 11.38 10.16
C LEU A 140 -1.90 10.46 11.39
N ARG A 141 -2.15 11.01 12.60
CA ARG A 141 -2.25 10.22 13.83
C ARG A 141 -3.43 9.25 13.76
N LYS A 142 -4.60 9.72 13.35
CA LYS A 142 -5.81 8.90 13.20
C LYS A 142 -5.63 7.78 12.18
N GLU A 143 -4.98 8.04 11.05
CA GLU A 143 -4.71 6.98 10.06
C GLU A 143 -3.73 5.93 10.58
N ARG A 144 -2.69 6.34 11.31
CA ARG A 144 -1.78 5.41 11.97
C ARG A 144 -2.52 4.52 12.96
N GLU A 145 -3.41 5.09 13.76
CA GLU A 145 -4.25 4.33 14.69
C GLU A 145 -5.20 3.40 13.95
N ARG A 146 -5.82 3.86 12.85
CA ARG A 146 -6.68 3.03 12.01
C ARG A 146 -5.93 1.81 11.48
N VAL A 147 -4.69 2.01 11.02
CA VAL A 147 -3.85 0.90 10.55
C VAL A 147 -3.56 -0.06 11.69
N SER A 148 -3.11 0.44 12.84
CA SER A 148 -2.80 -0.40 13.99
C SER A 148 -3.98 -1.22 14.52
N HIS A 149 -5.22 -0.76 14.37
CA HIS A 149 -6.40 -1.43 14.92
C HIS A 149 -7.16 -2.27 13.90
N TYR A 150 -7.16 -1.89 12.62
CA TYR A 150 -8.08 -2.44 11.63
C TYR A 150 -7.40 -2.97 10.37
N LEU A 151 -6.15 -2.57 10.08
CA LEU A 151 -5.48 -2.91 8.82
C LEU A 151 -4.20 -3.71 9.06
N HIS A 152 -3.69 -4.30 7.98
CA HIS A 152 -2.39 -4.96 8.03
C HIS A 152 -1.27 -3.92 8.08
N SER A 153 -0.21 -4.17 8.87
CA SER A 153 0.90 -3.23 9.08
C SER A 153 1.63 -2.82 7.80
N SER A 154 1.61 -3.66 6.78
CA SER A 154 2.19 -3.34 5.47
C SER A 154 1.54 -2.15 4.77
N SER A 155 0.28 -1.83 5.09
CA SER A 155 -0.45 -0.73 4.44
C SER A 155 -0.15 0.62 5.10
N GLU A 156 0.56 0.66 6.23
CA GLU A 156 0.86 1.90 6.96
C GLU A 156 1.60 2.92 6.09
N THR A 157 2.70 2.48 5.45
CA THR A 157 3.56 3.37 4.67
C THR A 157 2.79 3.99 3.51
N ASN A 158 2.14 3.17 2.68
CA ASN A 158 1.41 3.63 1.50
C ASN A 158 0.25 4.56 1.88
N LEU A 159 -0.49 4.24 2.94
CA LEU A 159 -1.61 5.06 3.42
C LEU A 159 -1.13 6.41 3.92
N LEU A 160 -0.11 6.44 4.78
CA LEU A 160 0.41 7.69 5.34
C LEU A 160 1.08 8.56 4.29
N GLU A 161 1.77 7.98 3.31
CA GLU A 161 2.33 8.73 2.18
C GLU A 161 1.22 9.37 1.34
N LYS A 162 0.14 8.63 1.07
CA LYS A 162 -1.01 9.14 0.31
C LYS A 162 -1.67 10.32 1.03
N VAL A 163 -1.91 10.21 2.34
CA VAL A 163 -2.50 11.31 3.13
C VAL A 163 -1.56 12.50 3.24
N GLN A 164 -0.26 12.28 3.45
CA GLN A 164 0.74 13.36 3.43
C GLN A 164 0.77 14.09 2.09
N HIS A 165 0.66 13.35 0.98
CA HIS A 165 0.64 13.95 -0.34
C HIS A 165 -0.58 14.88 -0.50
N GLU A 166 -1.80 14.38 -0.21
CA GLU A 166 -3.02 15.18 -0.36
C GLU A 166 -3.06 16.41 0.54
N LEU A 167 -2.63 16.27 1.81
CA LEU A 167 -2.72 17.35 2.79
C LEU A 167 -1.55 18.33 2.71
N LEU A 168 -0.32 17.85 2.58
CA LEU A 168 0.88 18.69 2.76
C LEU A 168 1.56 19.00 1.43
N VAL A 169 1.80 18.01 0.58
CA VAL A 169 2.56 18.21 -0.67
C VAL A 169 1.77 19.04 -1.67
N THR A 170 0.50 18.70 -1.91
CA THR A 170 -0.35 19.38 -2.90
C THR A 170 -0.50 20.88 -2.62
N TYR A 171 -0.53 21.29 -1.36
CA TYR A 171 -0.81 22.66 -0.94
C TYR A 171 0.39 23.39 -0.34
N ALA A 172 1.59 22.79 -0.34
CA ALA A 172 2.76 23.29 0.39
C ALA A 172 3.06 24.78 0.15
N ASN A 173 3.21 25.20 -1.11
CA ASN A 173 3.53 26.59 -1.44
C ASN A 173 2.39 27.53 -1.01
N ARG A 174 1.15 27.19 -1.35
CA ARG A 174 -0.04 27.98 -1.00
C ARG A 174 -0.18 28.17 0.51
N LEU A 175 0.12 27.12 1.28
CA LEU A 175 0.00 27.12 2.74
C LEU A 175 1.15 27.88 3.41
N LEU A 176 2.39 27.63 2.99
CA LEU A 176 3.58 28.25 3.58
C LEU A 176 3.73 29.72 3.19
N GLU A 177 3.20 30.13 2.04
CA GLU A 177 3.20 31.52 1.55
C GLU A 177 1.88 32.26 1.87
N LYS A 178 0.95 31.63 2.60
CA LYS A 178 -0.34 32.24 2.94
C LYS A 178 -0.14 33.59 3.66
N GLU A 179 -0.92 34.59 3.23
CA GLU A 179 -0.85 35.92 3.82
C GLU A 179 -1.21 35.87 5.32
N HIS A 180 -0.48 36.63 6.13
CA HIS A 180 -0.66 36.77 7.60
C HIS A 180 -0.59 35.51 8.47
N SER A 181 -0.51 34.31 7.91
CA SER A 181 -0.43 33.06 8.70
C SER A 181 0.64 32.09 8.22
N GLY A 182 1.16 32.26 7.00
CA GLY A 182 2.22 31.42 6.44
C GLY A 182 3.55 31.54 7.20
N CYS A 183 4.56 30.82 6.72
CA CYS A 183 5.87 30.71 7.37
C CYS A 183 6.52 32.07 7.67
N ARG A 184 6.36 33.06 6.77
CA ARG A 184 6.86 34.43 6.99
C ARG A 184 6.19 35.14 8.17
N ALA A 185 4.90 34.92 8.40
CA ALA A 185 4.19 35.50 9.54
C ALA A 185 4.65 34.81 10.83
N LEU A 186 4.77 33.47 10.81
CA LEU A 186 5.24 32.70 11.96
C LEU A 186 6.67 33.07 12.38
N LEU A 187 7.55 33.37 11.43
CA LEU A 187 8.92 33.83 11.71
C LEU A 187 8.95 35.23 12.32
N ARG A 188 8.12 36.15 11.81
CA ARG A 188 8.02 37.53 12.32
C ARG A 188 7.48 37.58 13.74
N ASP A 189 6.49 36.73 14.04
CA ASP A 189 5.78 36.71 15.31
C ASP A 189 6.42 35.74 16.32
N ASP A 190 7.61 35.21 16.02
CA ASP A 190 8.37 34.25 16.84
C ASP A 190 7.53 33.04 17.31
N LYS A 191 6.70 32.50 16.41
CA LYS A 191 5.82 31.34 16.66
C LYS A 191 6.59 30.03 16.54
N VAL A 192 7.59 29.85 17.41
CA VAL A 192 8.54 28.72 17.37
C VAL A 192 7.86 27.35 17.39
N GLU A 193 6.78 27.19 18.17
CA GLU A 193 6.06 25.90 18.26
C GLU A 193 5.38 25.52 16.94
N ASP A 194 4.77 26.49 16.25
CA ASP A 194 4.12 26.26 14.96
C ASP A 194 5.13 26.01 13.84
N LEU A 195 6.29 26.68 13.91
CA LEU A 195 7.44 26.41 13.04
C LEU A 195 8.03 25.02 13.29
N SER A 196 8.16 24.61 14.55
CA SER A 196 8.60 23.27 14.94
C SER A 196 7.65 22.20 14.41
N ARG A 197 6.33 22.41 14.50
CA ARG A 197 5.34 21.51 13.90
C ARG A 197 5.47 21.43 12.39
N THR A 198 5.64 22.57 11.73
CA THR A 198 5.88 22.62 10.28
C THR A 198 7.11 21.79 9.91
N TYR A 199 8.23 21.97 10.61
CA TYR A 199 9.43 21.18 10.39
C TYR A 199 9.20 19.67 10.61
N ARG A 200 8.57 19.28 11.72
CA ARG A 200 8.28 17.87 12.07
C ARG A 200 7.41 17.16 11.05
N LEU A 201 6.49 17.88 10.40
CA LEU A 201 5.64 17.35 9.34
C LEU A 201 6.42 17.21 8.02
N TYR A 202 7.11 18.25 7.58
CA TYR A 202 7.82 18.25 6.29
C TYR A 202 9.14 17.46 6.29
N CYS A 203 9.75 17.19 7.44
CA CYS A 203 10.97 16.38 7.52
C CYS A 203 10.74 14.90 7.17
N LYS A 204 9.49 14.43 7.26
CA LYS A 204 9.10 13.06 6.90
C LYS A 204 8.76 12.90 5.42
N ILE A 205 8.65 14.00 4.68
CA ILE A 205 8.24 14.03 3.28
C ILE A 205 9.49 14.09 2.39
N PRO A 206 9.59 13.24 1.35
CA PRO A 206 10.64 13.36 0.35
C PRO A 206 10.66 14.77 -0.26
N ARG A 207 11.79 15.47 -0.16
CA ARG A 207 11.97 16.87 -0.62
C ARG A 207 11.08 17.90 0.09
N GLY A 208 10.37 17.54 1.15
CA GLY A 208 9.52 18.47 1.90
C GLY A 208 10.30 19.60 2.57
N LEU A 209 11.50 19.30 3.08
CA LEU A 209 12.37 20.31 3.69
C LEU A 209 12.92 21.32 2.68
N GLU A 210 13.06 20.97 1.40
CA GLU A 210 13.50 21.92 0.37
C GLU A 210 12.50 23.09 0.26
N LEU A 211 11.21 22.79 0.35
CA LEU A 211 10.14 23.80 0.30
C LEU A 211 10.20 24.75 1.50
N VAL A 212 10.27 24.18 2.71
CA VAL A 212 10.36 24.98 3.95
C VAL A 212 11.63 25.81 3.97
N ALA A 213 12.77 25.23 3.59
CA ALA A 213 14.06 25.91 3.53
C ALA A 213 14.06 27.06 2.50
N ASN A 214 13.42 26.88 1.35
CA ASN A 214 13.29 27.94 0.35
C ASN A 214 12.49 29.13 0.88
N VAL A 215 11.35 28.89 1.52
CA VAL A 215 10.53 29.98 2.10
C VAL A 215 11.27 30.69 3.23
N PHE A 216 11.97 29.94 4.09
CA PHE A 216 12.80 30.50 5.15
C PHE A 216 13.95 31.36 4.59
N LYS A 217 14.68 30.84 3.58
CA LYS A 217 15.76 31.57 2.90
C LYS A 217 15.27 32.88 2.32
N GLN A 218 14.12 32.87 1.64
CA GLN A 218 13.52 34.08 1.08
C GLN A 218 13.18 35.10 2.17
N HIS A 219 12.63 34.66 3.31
CA HIS A 219 12.32 35.55 4.42
C HIS A 219 13.57 36.22 4.98
N VAL A 220 14.60 35.44 5.33
CA VAL A 220 15.86 35.98 5.85
C VAL A 220 16.52 36.94 4.85
N THR A 221 16.45 36.62 3.56
CA THR A 221 16.98 37.50 2.51
C THR A 221 16.20 38.82 2.47
N ALA A 222 14.88 38.77 2.50
CA ALA A 222 14.03 39.96 2.46
C ALA A 222 14.23 40.87 3.68
N GLU A 223 14.25 40.31 4.88
CA GLU A 223 14.55 41.04 6.13
C GLU A 223 15.96 41.65 6.09
N GLY A 224 16.96 40.87 5.66
CA GLY A 224 18.33 41.35 5.52
C GLY A 224 18.46 42.51 4.52
N THR A 225 17.82 42.41 3.36
CA THR A 225 17.82 43.48 2.35
C THR A 225 17.10 44.73 2.87
N ALA A 226 16.00 44.59 3.60
CA ALA A 226 15.28 45.73 4.19
C ALA A 226 16.15 46.50 5.20
N LEU A 227 16.89 45.78 6.06
CA LEU A 227 17.80 46.40 7.02
C LEU A 227 18.98 47.11 6.35
N VAL A 228 19.54 46.53 5.28
CA VAL A 228 20.62 47.17 4.51
C VAL A 228 20.11 48.44 3.83
N GLN A 229 18.95 48.39 3.18
CA GLN A 229 18.36 49.56 2.53
C GLN A 229 18.09 50.68 3.55
N GLN A 230 17.56 50.33 4.73
CA GLN A 230 17.32 51.30 5.80
C GLN A 230 18.62 51.97 6.27
N ALA A 231 19.73 51.22 6.35
CA ALA A 231 21.03 51.76 6.69
C ALA A 231 21.59 52.68 5.59
N GLU A 232 21.45 52.29 4.33
CA GLU A 232 21.87 53.10 3.17
C GLU A 232 21.09 54.43 3.09
N ASP A 233 19.77 54.39 3.27
CA ASP A 233 18.91 55.58 3.26
C ASP A 233 19.28 56.54 4.41
N ALA A 234 19.61 55.99 5.60
CA ALA A 234 20.08 56.79 6.74
C ALA A 234 21.43 57.48 6.46
N VAL A 235 22.37 56.77 5.83
CA VAL A 235 23.67 57.33 5.44
C VAL A 235 23.49 58.41 4.36
N SER A 236 22.66 58.16 3.35
CA SER A 236 22.41 59.12 2.27
C SER A 236 21.74 60.40 2.79
N ASN A 237 20.84 60.29 3.78
CA ASN A 237 20.26 61.43 4.47
C ASN A 237 21.32 62.24 5.25
N TYR A 238 22.25 61.57 5.94
CA TYR A 238 23.34 62.25 6.64
C TYR A 238 24.27 62.99 5.66
N VAL A 239 24.65 62.37 4.55
CA VAL A 239 25.48 62.99 3.51
C VAL A 239 24.77 64.22 2.93
N ASN A 240 23.48 64.11 2.59
CA ASN A 240 22.69 65.24 2.10
C ASN A 240 22.62 66.38 3.12
N PHE A 241 22.43 66.06 4.41
CA PHE A 241 22.41 67.06 5.47
C PHE A 241 23.75 67.82 5.57
N VAL A 242 24.88 67.10 5.52
CA VAL A 242 26.22 67.70 5.55
C VAL A 242 26.47 68.57 4.31
N VAL A 243 26.08 68.10 3.11
CA VAL A 243 26.23 68.87 1.86
C VAL A 243 25.40 70.16 1.89
N VAL A 244 24.15 70.10 2.37
CA VAL A 244 23.28 71.29 2.52
C VAL A 244 23.88 72.30 3.51
N LEU A 245 24.48 71.83 4.61
CA LEU A 245 25.14 72.72 5.58
C LEU A 245 26.40 73.39 5.04
N LEU A 246 27.15 72.72 4.16
CA LEU A 246 28.37 73.25 3.55
C LEU A 246 28.11 74.18 2.36
N HIS A 247 26.94 74.07 1.71
CA HIS A 247 26.57 74.85 0.52
C HIS A 247 26.63 76.39 0.67
N PRO A 248 26.24 77.02 1.79
CA PRO A 248 26.37 78.47 1.95
C PRO A 248 27.76 78.95 2.42
N ILE A 249 28.70 78.04 2.68
CA ILE A 249 30.04 78.35 3.22
C ILE A 249 31.14 78.30 2.13
N LEU A 250 30.81 77.73 0.97
CA LEU A 250 31.61 77.71 -0.26
C LEU A 250 31.09 78.76 -1.26
#